data_AF-A0A1S4DL50-F1
#
_entry.id   AF-A0A1S4DL50-F1
#
_cell.length_a   1.000
_cell.length_b   1.000
_cell.length_c   1.000
_cell.angle_alpha   90.00
_cell.angle_beta   90.00
_cell.angle_gamma   90.00
#
_symmetry.space_group_name_H-M   'P 1'
#
loop_
_entity.id
_entity.type
_entity.pdbx_description
1 polymer ?
#
loop_
_entity_poly.entity_id
_entity_poly.type
_entity_poly.pdbx_seq_one_letter_code
_entity_poly.pdbx_strand_id
1 'polypeptide(L)'
;MAKSSADDEELRRACEAAIEGTKQKVELSIRVAKTSGILGISGKLSRGAMAKPRVLAISTKAKGQRTKAFLRVLKYSNGGVLEPAKLYKLKHLSKVELVTNDPSGCTFMLGFDNLRSQSVTPPQWTMRNVDDRNRLLLCILNICKDVLGRLPKVVGIDVVEMALWAKENTPTITKQQANPQDGPLPAVAEEGEMTVTVERELVSQAEEEDMEALLGIYVMGIGEAEAFSERLKRELQALEAANVHAILENEPLIDEVLQGLESATNCVEDMDEWLGIFNVKLRHMREDIESIETRNNKLEMQSVNNKALIEELDKLLERLRIPSERV
;
A
#
# COMPACT_ATOMS: atom_id res chain seq x y z
N MET A 1 16.81 5.23 23.49
CA MET A 1 15.64 6.12 23.60
C MET A 1 15.37 6.76 22.23
N ALA A 2 14.58 6.13 21.37
CA ALA A 2 14.10 6.78 20.14
C ALA A 2 12.75 7.47 20.42
N LYS A 3 12.77 8.54 21.25
CA LYS A 3 11.62 9.45 21.33
C LYS A 3 11.46 10.12 19.96
N SER A 4 10.23 10.27 19.49
CA SER A 4 9.92 11.17 18.38
C SER A 4 10.55 12.52 18.69
N SER A 5 11.57 12.93 17.95
CA SER A 5 12.17 14.25 18.12
C SER A 5 11.14 15.30 17.73
N ALA A 6 11.21 16.50 18.30
CA ALA A 6 10.42 17.63 17.83
C ALA A 6 10.61 17.86 16.31
N ASP A 7 11.82 17.59 15.81
CA ASP A 7 12.16 17.61 14.38
C ASP A 7 11.40 16.53 13.58
N ASP A 8 11.15 15.35 14.14
CA ASP A 8 10.39 14.28 13.46
C ASP A 8 8.92 14.65 13.31
N GLU A 9 8.35 15.30 14.33
CA GLU A 9 6.97 15.74 14.32
C GLU A 9 6.75 16.93 13.39
N GLU A 10 7.68 17.89 13.38
CA GLU A 10 7.70 18.99 12.42
C GLU A 10 7.83 18.47 10.98
N LEU A 11 8.74 17.52 10.75
CA LEU A 11 8.91 16.88 9.44
C LEU A 11 7.64 16.16 9.00
N ARG A 12 6.93 15.52 9.93
CA ARG A 12 5.67 14.83 9.65
C ARG A 12 4.59 15.82 9.24
N ARG A 13 4.43 16.93 9.97
CA ARG A 13 3.49 18.01 9.63
C ARG A 13 3.81 18.62 8.26
N ALA A 14 5.09 18.84 7.96
CA ALA A 14 5.51 19.32 6.65
C ALA A 14 5.19 18.32 5.52
N CYS A 15 5.32 17.01 5.79
CA CYS A 15 4.91 15.98 4.85
C CYS A 15 3.40 15.92 4.66
N GLU A 16 2.62 16.07 5.74
CA GLU A 16 1.15 16.11 5.71
C GLU A 16 0.64 17.32 4.89
N ALA A 17 1.23 18.50 5.08
CA ALA A 17 0.93 19.69 4.29
C ALA A 17 1.26 19.48 2.79
N ALA A 18 2.39 18.84 2.49
CA ALA A 18 2.78 18.56 1.11
C ALA A 18 1.85 17.58 0.36
N ILE A 19 0.99 16.85 1.09
CA ILE A 19 0.08 15.85 0.53
C ILE A 19 -1.40 16.18 0.80
N GLU A 20 -1.66 17.42 1.23
CA GLU A 20 -2.99 17.94 1.49
C GLU A 20 -3.90 17.72 0.27
N GLY A 21 -5.12 17.23 0.51
CA GLY A 21 -6.06 16.83 -0.55
C GLY A 21 -6.02 15.36 -0.97
N THR A 22 -4.98 14.58 -0.62
CA THR A 22 -4.90 13.16 -1.02
C THR A 22 -5.69 12.20 -0.11
N LYS A 23 -6.20 12.69 1.04
CA LYS A 23 -6.85 11.93 2.12
C LYS A 23 -5.96 10.81 2.68
N GLN A 24 -4.65 11.00 2.64
CA GLN A 24 -3.69 10.02 3.16
C GLN A 24 -3.18 10.46 4.52
N LYS A 25 -3.06 9.52 5.45
CA LYS A 25 -2.46 9.72 6.77
C LYS A 25 -0.98 9.37 6.70
N VAL A 26 -0.10 10.24 7.20
CA VAL A 26 1.34 9.96 7.28
C VAL A 26 1.62 9.17 8.55
N GLU A 27 2.19 7.96 8.40
CA GLU A 27 2.57 7.11 9.55
C GLU A 27 4.02 7.35 9.96
N LEU A 28 4.92 7.62 9.01
CA LEU A 28 6.33 7.90 9.26
C LEU A 28 6.88 8.88 8.22
N SER A 29 7.72 9.80 8.66
CA SER A 29 8.53 10.69 7.81
C SER A 29 9.98 10.65 8.24
N ILE A 30 10.91 10.47 7.30
CA ILE A 30 12.33 10.38 7.61
C ILE A 30 13.18 11.04 6.53
N ARG A 31 14.24 11.74 6.94
CA ARG A 31 15.20 12.37 6.01
C ARG A 31 16.14 11.29 5.46
N VAL A 32 16.44 11.35 4.16
CA VAL A 32 17.28 10.36 3.48
C VAL A 32 18.15 11.03 2.42
N ALA A 33 19.32 10.45 2.16
CA ALA A 33 20.12 10.79 1.00
C ALA A 33 19.84 9.80 -0.14
N LYS A 34 19.46 10.32 -1.32
CA LYS A 34 19.19 9.50 -2.51
C LYS A 34 20.36 9.54 -3.47
N THR A 35 20.91 8.38 -3.81
CA THR A 35 21.92 8.21 -4.86
C THR A 35 21.28 7.50 -6.06
N SER A 36 21.41 8.08 -7.26
CA SER A 36 20.95 7.44 -8.50
C SER A 36 22.08 6.63 -9.10
N GLY A 37 21.87 5.32 -9.30
CA GLY A 37 22.78 4.49 -10.06
C GLY A 37 22.71 4.84 -11.55
N ILE A 38 23.83 5.26 -12.14
CA ILE A 38 24.00 5.37 -13.59
C ILE A 38 24.85 4.19 -14.02
N LEU A 39 24.35 3.37 -14.94
CA LEU A 39 25.10 2.28 -15.55
C LEU A 39 25.84 2.80 -16.80
N GLY A 40 27.17 2.68 -16.81
CA GLY A 40 27.97 2.54 -18.04
C GLY A 40 28.27 3.79 -18.89
N ILE A 41 29.27 4.58 -18.49
CA ILE A 41 30.27 5.11 -19.44
C ILE A 41 31.64 4.94 -18.79
N SER A 42 32.33 3.85 -19.12
CA SER A 42 33.77 3.74 -18.94
C SER A 42 34.44 4.82 -19.80
N GLY A 43 35.14 5.77 -19.17
CA GLY A 43 36.07 6.64 -19.90
C GLY A 43 36.18 8.09 -19.44
N LYS A 44 35.25 8.61 -18.63
CA LYS A 44 35.41 9.93 -17.99
C LYS A 44 34.90 9.87 -16.57
N LEU A 45 35.80 10.11 -15.62
CA LEU A 45 35.49 10.46 -14.23
C LEU A 45 34.59 11.70 -14.22
N SER A 46 33.29 11.52 -14.44
CA SER A 46 32.30 12.53 -14.19
C SER A 46 32.24 12.70 -12.68
N ARG A 47 32.71 13.85 -12.20
CA ARG A 47 32.70 14.27 -10.80
C ARG A 47 31.35 13.92 -10.16
N GLY A 48 31.38 13.01 -9.19
CA GLY A 48 30.39 12.76 -8.14
C GLY A 48 28.92 12.81 -8.56
N ALA A 49 28.28 11.63 -8.70
CA ALA A 49 26.84 11.54 -8.52
C ALA A 49 26.50 11.90 -7.07
N MET A 50 26.37 13.20 -6.77
CA MET A 50 26.13 13.70 -5.42
C MET A 50 24.81 13.16 -4.90
N ALA A 51 24.84 12.61 -3.68
CA ALA A 51 23.66 12.18 -2.97
C ALA A 51 22.74 13.39 -2.75
N LYS A 52 21.47 13.29 -3.15
CA LYS A 52 20.51 14.38 -3.06
C LYS A 52 19.69 14.24 -1.79
N PRO A 53 19.56 15.28 -0.94
CA PRO A 53 18.70 15.21 0.24
C PRO A 53 17.23 15.09 -0.19
N ARG A 54 16.54 14.12 0.40
CA ARG A 54 15.13 13.81 0.17
C ARG A 54 14.46 13.47 1.50
N VAL A 55 13.15 13.40 1.49
CA VAL A 55 12.35 12.88 2.61
C VAL A 55 11.54 11.71 2.10
N LEU A 56 11.54 10.62 2.85
CA LEU A 56 10.63 9.50 2.63
C LEU A 56 9.47 9.63 3.61
N ALA A 57 8.25 9.58 3.10
CA ALA A 57 7.04 9.54 3.90
C ALA A 57 6.25 8.28 3.59
N ILE A 58 5.99 7.47 4.60
CA ILE A 58 5.08 6.33 4.50
C ILE A 58 3.70 6.81 4.90
N SER A 59 2.72 6.52 4.03
CA SER A 59 1.36 7.00 4.22
C SER A 59 0.34 5.94 3.86
N THR A 60 -0.79 5.96 4.56
CA THR A 60 -1.91 5.03 4.39
C THR A 60 -3.17 5.80 3.97
N LYS A 61 -4.05 5.14 3.23
CA LYS A 61 -5.35 5.68 2.80
C LYS A 61 -6.43 4.64 2.99
N ALA A 62 -7.42 4.94 3.80
CA ALA A 62 -8.63 4.12 3.89
C ALA A 62 -9.46 4.27 2.60
N LYS A 63 -9.89 3.15 2.02
CA LYS A 63 -10.82 3.07 0.89
C LYS A 63 -11.84 1.96 1.17
N GLY A 64 -12.93 2.34 1.85
CA GLY A 64 -13.93 1.37 2.34
C GLY A 64 -13.33 0.51 3.46
N GLN A 65 -13.47 -0.81 3.36
CA GLN A 65 -12.86 -1.77 4.31
C GLN A 65 -11.36 -2.03 4.08
N ARG A 66 -10.77 -1.51 3.01
CA ARG A 66 -9.35 -1.76 2.66
C ARG A 66 -8.49 -0.53 2.88
N THR A 67 -7.27 -0.75 3.36
CA THR A 67 -6.25 0.29 3.48
C THR A 67 -5.25 0.17 2.33
N LYS A 68 -4.89 1.28 1.70
CA LYS A 68 -3.81 1.33 0.69
C LYS A 68 -2.60 2.02 1.30
N ALA A 69 -1.41 1.47 1.08
CA ALA A 69 -0.18 2.01 1.62
C ALA A 69 0.78 2.50 0.51
N PHE A 70 1.45 3.61 0.77
CA PHE A 70 2.27 4.34 -0.19
C PHE A 70 3.58 4.79 0.44
N LEU A 71 4.66 4.69 -0.33
CA LEU A 71 5.95 5.32 -0.04
C LEU A 71 6.11 6.55 -0.94
N ARG A 72 6.12 7.73 -0.35
CA ARG A 72 6.34 9.00 -1.03
C ARG A 72 7.77 9.46 -0.87
N VAL A 73 8.34 9.95 -1.96
CA VAL A 73 9.61 10.68 -1.98
C VAL A 73 9.28 12.15 -2.15
N LEU A 74 9.72 12.98 -1.21
CA LEU A 74 9.61 14.42 -1.27
C LEU A 74 10.99 15.06 -1.48
N LYS A 75 10.99 16.23 -2.12
CA LYS A 75 12.17 17.09 -2.34
C LYS A 75 11.92 18.44 -1.67
N TYR A 76 12.99 19.12 -1.26
CA TYR A 76 12.92 20.52 -0.86
C TYR A 76 12.88 21.40 -2.11
N SER A 77 11.94 22.35 -2.16
CA SER A 77 11.89 23.41 -3.16
C SER A 77 12.57 24.68 -2.66
N ASN A 78 12.72 25.67 -3.55
CA ASN A 78 13.28 26.97 -3.20
C ASN A 78 12.35 27.66 -2.20
N GLY A 79 12.77 27.74 -0.95
CA GLY A 79 11.93 28.21 0.17
C GLY A 79 11.78 27.19 1.31
N GLY A 80 12.39 26.01 1.22
CA GLY A 80 12.38 25.02 2.30
C GLY A 80 11.10 24.19 2.41
N VAL A 81 10.14 24.41 1.51
CA VAL A 81 8.88 23.66 1.45
C VAL A 81 9.12 22.28 0.84
N LEU A 82 8.41 21.26 1.36
CA LEU A 82 8.45 19.91 0.82
C LEU A 82 7.46 19.77 -0.35
N GLU A 83 7.94 19.27 -1.47
CA GLU A 83 7.14 18.96 -2.66
C GLU A 83 7.19 17.47 -2.98
N PRO A 84 6.06 16.85 -3.39
CA PRO A 84 6.05 15.48 -3.89
C PRO A 84 6.95 15.32 -5.12
N ALA A 85 7.86 14.35 -5.09
CA ALA A 85 8.78 14.05 -6.20
C ALA A 85 8.50 12.70 -6.87
N LYS A 86 8.22 11.66 -6.08
CA LYS A 86 7.87 10.33 -6.60
C LYS A 86 6.95 9.58 -5.65
N LEU A 87 6.02 8.80 -6.18
CA LEU A 87 5.08 7.97 -5.42
C LEU A 87 5.29 6.50 -5.78
N TYR A 88 5.49 5.65 -4.78
CA TYR A 88 5.51 4.20 -4.91
C TYR A 88 4.33 3.60 -4.15
N LYS A 89 3.60 2.66 -4.76
CA LYS A 89 2.58 1.87 -4.06
C LYS A 89 3.28 0.71 -3.36
N LEU A 90 3.11 0.56 -2.04
CA LEU A 90 3.79 -0.50 -1.28
C LEU A 90 3.35 -1.91 -1.69
N LYS A 91 2.17 -2.07 -2.30
CA LYS A 91 1.75 -3.34 -2.89
C LYS A 91 2.75 -3.90 -3.90
N HIS A 92 3.50 -3.05 -4.61
CA HIS A 92 4.49 -3.53 -5.60
C HIS A 92 5.88 -3.72 -5.02
N LEU A 93 6.09 -3.51 -3.71
CA LEU A 93 7.38 -3.74 -3.08
C LEU A 93 7.64 -5.24 -3.00
N SER A 94 8.69 -5.70 -3.64
CA SER A 94 9.04 -7.13 -3.73
C SER A 94 10.33 -7.48 -3.02
N LYS A 95 11.26 -6.52 -2.93
CA LYS A 95 12.58 -6.75 -2.33
C LYS A 95 13.05 -5.54 -1.53
N VAL A 96 13.65 -5.82 -0.37
CA VAL A 96 14.43 -4.87 0.42
C VAL A 96 15.83 -5.43 0.55
N GLU A 97 16.84 -4.67 0.13
CA GLU A 97 18.23 -5.16 0.06
C GLU A 97 19.20 -4.18 0.70
N LEU A 98 20.02 -4.66 1.63
CA LEU A 98 21.13 -3.90 2.17
C LEU A 98 22.27 -3.84 1.15
N VAL A 99 22.91 -2.68 1.02
CA VAL A 99 24.11 -2.54 0.18
C VAL A 99 25.33 -3.01 0.97
N THR A 100 25.92 -4.13 0.56
CA THR A 100 27.06 -4.77 1.25
C THR A 100 28.37 -3.98 1.15
N ASN A 101 28.49 -3.08 0.18
CA ASN A 101 29.68 -2.27 -0.05
C ASN A 101 29.75 -1.02 0.85
N ASP A 102 28.74 -0.78 1.68
CA ASP A 102 28.68 0.34 2.62
C ASP A 102 29.04 -0.14 4.04
N PRO A 103 30.22 0.23 4.58
CA PRO A 103 30.64 -0.19 5.91
C PRO A 103 29.80 0.40 7.03
N SER A 104 29.02 1.47 6.77
CA SER A 104 28.12 2.05 7.77
C SER A 104 26.83 1.24 7.95
N GLY A 105 26.53 0.33 7.01
CA GLY A 105 25.27 -0.42 6.98
C GLY A 105 24.03 0.47 6.85
N CYS A 106 24.14 1.75 6.51
CA CYS A 106 23.02 2.68 6.46
C CYS A 106 22.33 2.73 5.10
N THR A 107 22.95 2.14 4.07
CA THR A 107 22.47 2.19 2.69
C THR A 107 21.71 0.93 2.30
N PHE A 108 20.52 1.11 1.72
CA PHE A 108 19.66 0.04 1.23
C PHE A 108 18.96 0.41 -0.08
N MET A 109 18.37 -0.60 -0.72
CA MET A 109 17.59 -0.49 -1.95
C MET A 109 16.19 -1.05 -1.75
N LEU A 110 15.21 -0.44 -2.42
CA LEU A 110 13.82 -0.90 -2.45
C LEU A 110 13.48 -1.31 -3.88
N GLY A 111 13.26 -2.61 -4.08
CA GLY A 111 12.85 -3.21 -5.34
C GLY A 111 11.33 -3.22 -5.45
N PHE A 112 10.81 -2.57 -6.49
CA PHE A 112 9.39 -2.57 -6.81
C PHE A 112 9.18 -3.29 -8.16
N ASP A 113 8.24 -4.23 -8.20
CA ASP A 113 7.94 -5.03 -9.41
C ASP A 113 7.25 -4.20 -10.50
N ASN A 114 6.60 -3.11 -10.11
CA ASN A 114 6.15 -2.10 -11.06
C ASN A 114 7.35 -1.27 -11.50
N LEU A 115 7.97 -1.65 -12.62
CA LEU A 115 8.27 -0.69 -13.69
C LEU A 115 8.74 -1.37 -14.97
N ARG A 116 8.16 -0.86 -16.06
CA ARG A 116 8.57 -0.77 -17.47
C ARG A 116 10.08 -0.54 -17.77
N SER A 117 10.99 -0.67 -16.81
CA SER A 117 12.44 -0.48 -17.01
C SER A 117 13.26 -1.38 -16.09
N GLN A 118 13.42 -2.65 -16.46
CA GLN A 118 14.48 -3.51 -15.90
C GLN A 118 15.91 -2.97 -16.16
N SER A 119 16.06 -1.89 -16.92
CA SER A 119 17.34 -1.35 -17.39
C SER A 119 17.99 -0.30 -16.47
N VAL A 120 17.36 0.13 -15.38
CA VAL A 120 17.94 1.16 -14.48
C VAL A 120 18.09 0.58 -13.08
N THR A 121 19.32 0.62 -12.55
CA THR A 121 19.59 0.20 -11.17
C THR A 121 18.69 0.95 -10.19
N PRO A 122 18.05 0.25 -9.23
CA PRO A 122 17.20 0.89 -8.23
C PRO A 122 17.95 2.02 -7.51
N PRO A 123 17.28 3.12 -7.14
CA PRO A 123 17.91 4.16 -6.36
C PRO A 123 18.35 3.61 -5.00
N GLN A 124 19.55 4.01 -4.57
CA GLN A 124 20.07 3.72 -3.24
C GLN A 124 19.64 4.82 -2.27
N TRP A 125 19.25 4.39 -1.08
CA TRP A 125 18.79 5.23 0.00
C TRP A 125 19.74 5.08 1.17
N THR A 126 20.40 6.17 1.56
CA THR A 126 21.35 6.20 2.68
C THR A 126 20.76 6.99 3.83
N MET A 127 20.66 6.34 5.00
CA MET A 127 20.17 6.95 6.23
C MET A 127 21.26 7.65 7.02
N ARG A 128 20.87 8.45 8.03
CA ARG A 128 21.81 9.13 8.93
C ARG A 128 22.54 8.14 9.84
N ASN A 129 21.85 7.09 10.27
CA ASN A 129 22.35 6.05 11.14
C ASN A 129 21.56 4.74 10.93
N VAL A 130 22.03 3.66 11.56
CA VAL A 130 21.42 2.33 11.51
C VAL A 130 20.03 2.33 12.18
N ASP A 131 19.81 3.15 13.20
CA ASP A 131 18.52 3.27 13.88
C ASP A 131 17.42 3.84 12.97
N ASP A 132 17.72 4.92 12.23
CA ASP A 132 16.83 5.54 11.24
C ASP A 132 16.50 4.55 10.12
N ARG A 133 17.50 3.77 9.67
CA ARG A 133 17.30 2.66 8.73
C ARG A 133 16.34 1.63 9.31
N ASN A 134 16.62 1.11 10.50
CA ASN A 134 15.79 0.08 11.13
C ASN A 134 14.36 0.58 11.38
N ARG A 135 14.20 1.83 11.84
CA ARG A 135 12.89 2.46 12.04
C ARG A 135 12.07 2.53 10.76
N LEU A 136 12.69 2.95 9.65
CA LEU A 136 12.02 2.99 8.36
C LEU A 136 11.66 1.57 7.89
N LEU A 137 12.63 0.65 7.90
CA LEU A 137 12.43 -0.70 7.40
C LEU A 137 11.36 -1.45 8.21
N LEU A 138 11.39 -1.34 9.54
CA LEU A 138 10.38 -1.93 10.41
C LEU A 138 8.99 -1.34 10.13
N CYS A 139 8.88 -0.03 9.92
CA CYS A 139 7.61 0.60 9.54
C CYS A 139 7.09 0.06 8.20
N ILE A 140 7.95 -0.07 7.19
CA ILE A 140 7.59 -0.66 5.89
C ILE A 140 7.13 -2.11 6.08
N LEU A 141 7.89 -2.93 6.81
CA LEU A 141 7.58 -4.34 7.03
C LEU A 141 6.27 -4.54 7.80
N ASN A 142 6.03 -3.75 8.86
CA ASN A 142 4.79 -3.79 9.63
C ASN A 142 3.60 -3.40 8.76
N ILE A 143 3.71 -2.33 7.96
CA ILE A 143 2.64 -1.92 7.05
C ILE A 143 2.41 -2.96 5.96
N CYS A 144 3.46 -3.58 5.41
CA CYS A 144 3.32 -4.66 4.45
C CYS A 144 2.59 -5.86 5.06
N LYS A 145 2.91 -6.22 6.31
CA LYS A 145 2.21 -7.28 7.05
C LYS A 145 0.74 -6.92 7.32
N ASP A 146 0.50 -5.76 7.93
CA ASP A 146 -0.82 -5.35 8.44
C ASP A 146 -1.80 -4.96 7.33
N VAL A 147 -1.29 -4.36 6.24
CA VAL A 147 -2.13 -3.80 5.16
C VAL A 147 -2.16 -4.70 3.92
N LEU A 148 -1.06 -5.42 3.63
CA LEU A 148 -0.93 -6.21 2.41
C LEU A 148 -0.90 -7.72 2.66
N GLY A 149 -0.88 -8.19 3.91
CA GLY A 149 -0.84 -9.62 4.24
C GLY A 149 0.44 -10.36 3.80
N ARG A 150 1.42 -9.65 3.22
CA ARG A 150 2.65 -10.25 2.66
C ARG A 150 3.88 -9.44 3.01
N LEU A 151 5.03 -10.11 3.08
CA LEU A 151 6.32 -9.48 3.34
C LEU A 151 7.21 -9.50 2.09
N PRO A 152 7.93 -8.40 1.78
CA PRO A 152 8.92 -8.39 0.71
C PRO A 152 10.14 -9.26 1.06
N LYS A 153 10.87 -9.72 0.05
CA LYS A 153 12.11 -10.46 0.25
C LYS A 153 13.19 -9.55 0.86
N VAL A 154 13.65 -9.89 2.05
CA VAL A 154 14.72 -9.17 2.75
C VAL A 154 16.07 -9.82 2.44
N VAL A 155 17.04 -9.05 1.94
CA VAL A 155 18.39 -9.52 1.57
C VAL A 155 19.46 -8.69 2.25
N GLY A 156 20.44 -9.37 2.85
CA GLY A 156 21.59 -8.70 3.49
C GLY A 156 21.25 -7.97 4.79
N ILE A 157 20.04 -8.15 5.32
CA ILE A 157 19.63 -7.59 6.60
C ILE A 157 19.34 -8.75 7.54
N ASP A 158 19.97 -8.76 8.71
CA ASP A 158 19.68 -9.74 9.75
C ASP A 158 18.31 -9.45 10.37
N VAL A 159 17.34 -10.29 10.04
CA VAL A 159 15.96 -10.19 10.51
C VAL A 159 15.87 -10.38 12.02
N VAL A 160 16.76 -11.18 12.60
CA VAL A 160 16.82 -11.45 14.05
C VAL A 160 17.36 -10.22 14.77
N GLU A 161 18.47 -9.65 14.29
CA GLU A 161 19.03 -8.40 14.83
C GLU A 161 18.01 -7.26 14.75
N MET A 162 17.29 -7.14 13.63
CA MET A 162 16.23 -6.14 13.47
C MET A 162 15.05 -6.37 14.43
N ALA A 163 14.66 -7.63 14.67
CA ALA A 163 13.60 -7.97 15.62
C ALA A 163 14.00 -7.69 17.07
N LEU A 164 15.25 -7.96 17.43
CA LEU A 164 15.82 -7.61 18.74
C LEU A 164 15.87 -6.09 18.91
N TRP A 165 16.36 -5.36 17.90
CA TRP A 165 16.33 -3.89 17.89
C TRP A 165 14.91 -3.34 18.04
N ALA A 166 13.93 -3.95 17.35
CA ALA A 166 12.52 -3.56 17.44
C ALA A 166 11.96 -3.76 18.85
N LYS A 167 12.31 -4.87 19.52
CA LYS A 167 11.91 -5.13 20.91
C LYS A 167 12.49 -4.10 21.88
N GLU A 168 13.69 -3.60 21.61
CA GLU A 168 14.38 -2.62 22.47
C GLU A 168 13.96 -1.17 22.21
N ASN A 169 13.56 -0.84 20.97
CA ASN A 169 13.30 0.54 20.54
C ASN A 169 11.84 0.86 20.19
N THR A 170 10.94 -0.13 20.17
CA THR A 170 9.50 0.13 20.09
C THR A 170 9.03 0.46 21.51
N PRO A 171 8.55 1.69 21.81
CA PRO A 171 7.88 1.94 23.07
C PRO A 171 6.71 0.96 23.14
N THR A 172 6.56 0.27 24.27
CA THR A 172 5.39 -0.55 24.59
C THR A 172 4.16 0.33 24.36
N ILE A 173 3.56 0.25 23.18
CA ILE A 173 2.23 0.78 22.95
C ILE A 173 1.38 -0.14 23.80
N THR A 174 1.05 0.35 24.99
CA THR A 174 -0.15 -0.05 25.71
C THR A 174 -1.27 0.04 24.68
N LYS A 175 -1.56 -1.10 24.01
CA LYS A 175 -2.92 -1.39 23.59
C LYS A 175 -3.72 -1.08 24.84
N GLN A 176 -4.60 -0.08 24.75
CA GLN A 176 -5.57 0.20 25.78
C GLN A 176 -6.10 -1.15 26.24
N GLN A 177 -5.79 -1.46 27.49
CA GLN A 177 -6.28 -2.59 28.20
C GLN A 177 -7.80 -2.54 28.07
N ALA A 178 -8.37 -3.53 27.37
CA ALA A 178 -9.60 -4.10 27.86
C ALA A 178 -9.30 -4.51 29.31
N ASN A 179 -9.96 -3.82 30.21
CA ASN A 179 -9.82 -3.83 31.66
C ASN A 179 -9.53 -5.24 32.23
N PRO A 180 -8.37 -5.47 32.87
CA PRO A 180 -8.19 -6.55 33.82
C PRO A 180 -8.09 -5.94 35.22
N GLN A 181 -9.23 -5.83 35.91
CA GLN A 181 -9.26 -5.89 37.37
C GLN A 181 -9.47 -7.38 37.71
N ASP A 182 -8.79 -8.01 38.65
CA ASP A 182 -7.88 -7.56 39.68
C ASP A 182 -7.05 -8.77 40.16
N GLY A 183 -5.87 -8.52 40.73
CA GLY A 183 -5.13 -9.49 41.56
C GLY A 183 -5.70 -9.55 42.99
N PRO A 184 -5.04 -10.24 43.95
CA PRO A 184 -5.58 -11.45 44.57
C PRO A 184 -6.02 -11.36 46.05
N LEU A 185 -7.05 -12.17 46.38
CA LEU A 185 -7.46 -12.82 47.66
C LEU A 185 -7.95 -11.90 48.81
N PRO A 186 -9.06 -12.22 49.54
CA PRO A 186 -9.20 -13.48 50.31
C PRO A 186 -10.62 -14.13 50.31
N ALA A 187 -10.67 -15.37 50.78
CA ALA A 187 -11.90 -16.09 51.09
C ALA A 187 -12.66 -15.48 52.28
N VAL A 188 -13.95 -15.17 52.12
CA VAL A 188 -14.98 -15.25 53.17
C VAL A 188 -16.32 -15.53 52.48
N ALA A 189 -16.97 -16.62 52.89
CA ALA A 189 -18.35 -16.93 52.53
C ALA A 189 -19.30 -15.95 53.21
N GLU A 190 -20.34 -15.48 52.52
CA GLU A 190 -21.63 -15.22 53.15
C GLU A 190 -22.74 -15.13 52.09
N GLU A 191 -23.85 -15.76 52.42
CA GLU A 191 -25.01 -16.09 51.61
C GLU A 191 -25.75 -14.83 51.13
N GLY A 192 -25.91 -14.69 49.81
CA GLY A 192 -26.80 -13.74 49.19
C GLY A 192 -27.86 -14.49 48.39
N GLU A 193 -29.09 -14.50 48.91
CA GLU A 193 -30.28 -15.09 48.31
C GLU A 193 -30.51 -14.51 46.91
N MET A 194 -30.13 -15.26 45.87
CA MET A 194 -30.40 -14.92 44.47
C MET A 194 -31.85 -15.31 44.17
N THR A 195 -32.77 -14.37 44.32
CA THR A 195 -34.12 -14.52 43.74
C THR A 195 -33.99 -14.46 42.22
N VAL A 196 -33.84 -15.64 41.60
CA VAL A 196 -33.94 -15.82 40.15
C VAL A 196 -35.40 -15.62 39.76
N THR A 197 -35.75 -14.40 39.34
CA THR A 197 -36.97 -14.21 38.57
C THR A 197 -36.76 -14.85 37.21
N VAL A 198 -37.34 -16.04 37.03
CA VAL A 198 -37.40 -16.74 35.75
C VAL A 198 -38.20 -15.85 34.78
N GLU A 199 -37.50 -15.03 34.01
CA GLU A 199 -38.06 -14.54 32.76
C GLU A 199 -38.26 -15.78 31.89
N ARG A 200 -39.53 -16.15 31.74
CA ARG A 200 -39.98 -17.28 30.96
C ARG A 200 -39.83 -16.91 29.48
N GLU A 201 -38.59 -16.92 29.00
CA GLU A 201 -38.29 -16.87 27.57
C GLU A 201 -38.79 -18.19 26.99
N LEU A 202 -39.91 -18.08 26.27
CA LEU A 202 -40.74 -19.19 25.84
C LEU A 202 -39.99 -20.01 24.80
N VAL A 203 -39.40 -21.11 25.24
CA VAL A 203 -39.09 -22.24 24.35
C VAL A 203 -40.38 -22.59 23.60
N SER A 204 -40.31 -22.65 22.27
CA SER A 204 -41.45 -22.95 21.41
C SER A 204 -41.99 -24.35 21.72
N GLN A 205 -43.30 -24.59 21.59
CA GLN A 205 -43.87 -25.94 21.78
C GLN A 205 -43.18 -27.01 20.92
N ALA A 206 -42.70 -26.62 19.73
CA ALA A 206 -41.92 -27.50 18.86
C ALA A 206 -40.53 -27.83 19.43
N GLU A 207 -39.91 -26.88 20.14
CA GLU A 207 -38.62 -27.08 20.80
C GLU A 207 -38.79 -27.88 22.10
N GLU A 208 -39.92 -27.71 22.80
CA GLU A 208 -40.29 -28.51 23.97
C GLU A 208 -40.53 -29.98 23.59
N GLU A 209 -41.24 -30.25 22.49
CA GLU A 209 -41.49 -31.61 21.98
C GLU A 209 -40.19 -32.28 21.48
N ASP A 210 -39.29 -31.52 20.85
CA ASP A 210 -37.99 -32.04 20.39
C ASP A 210 -37.04 -32.31 21.57
N MET A 211 -37.04 -31.45 22.60
CA MET A 211 -36.35 -31.73 23.85
C MET A 211 -36.92 -32.94 24.58
N GLU A 212 -38.25 -33.12 24.59
CA GLU A 212 -38.90 -34.27 25.21
C GLU A 212 -38.63 -35.56 24.43
N ALA A 213 -38.55 -35.52 23.10
CA ALA A 213 -38.13 -36.66 22.28
C ALA A 213 -36.66 -37.03 22.50
N LEU A 214 -35.77 -36.04 22.58
CA LEU A 214 -34.35 -36.25 22.92
C LEU A 214 -34.20 -36.86 24.31
N LEU A 215 -34.94 -36.35 25.30
CA LEU A 215 -34.94 -36.89 26.67
C LEU A 215 -35.64 -38.25 26.77
N GLY A 216 -36.65 -38.51 25.93
CA GLY A 216 -37.41 -39.77 25.90
C GLY A 216 -36.62 -40.98 25.40
N ILE A 217 -35.55 -40.77 24.63
CA ILE A 217 -34.58 -41.82 24.26
C ILE A 217 -33.79 -42.29 25.49
N TYR A 218 -33.65 -41.43 26.52
CA TYR A 218 -32.87 -41.68 27.72
C TYR A 218 -33.79 -41.85 28.94
N VAL A 219 -34.26 -43.07 29.20
CA VAL A 219 -35.02 -43.40 30.41
C VAL A 219 -34.15 -43.15 31.65
N MET A 220 -34.47 -42.11 32.44
CA MET A 220 -33.74 -41.79 33.68
C MET A 220 -34.54 -42.14 34.94
N GLY A 221 -33.88 -42.78 35.91
CA GLY A 221 -34.35 -42.85 37.29
C GLY A 221 -34.08 -41.55 38.06
N ILE A 222 -34.84 -41.29 39.13
CA ILE A 222 -34.62 -40.17 40.06
C ILE A 222 -33.26 -40.39 40.75
N GLY A 223 -32.22 -39.71 40.25
CA GLY A 223 -30.83 -39.84 40.73
C GLY A 223 -29.77 -39.75 39.64
N GLU A 224 -30.14 -39.83 38.36
CA GLU A 224 -29.19 -39.86 37.22
C GLU A 224 -29.06 -38.53 36.46
N ALA A 225 -29.79 -37.49 36.87
CA ALA A 225 -29.78 -36.18 36.19
C ALA A 225 -28.39 -35.52 36.17
N GLU A 226 -27.59 -35.73 37.21
CA GLU A 226 -26.22 -35.21 37.29
C GLU A 226 -25.27 -35.97 36.36
N ALA A 227 -25.42 -37.30 36.26
CA ALA A 227 -24.70 -38.12 35.29
C ALA A 227 -25.08 -37.81 33.84
N PHE A 228 -26.35 -37.46 33.58
CA PHE A 228 -26.84 -37.02 32.29
C PHE A 228 -26.28 -35.64 31.90
N SER A 229 -26.32 -34.66 32.81
CA SER A 229 -25.70 -33.34 32.63
C SER A 229 -24.20 -33.45 32.33
N GLU A 230 -23.48 -34.31 33.05
CA GLU A 230 -22.06 -34.57 32.74
C GLU A 230 -21.87 -35.22 31.36
N ARG A 231 -22.77 -36.11 30.93
CA ARG A 231 -22.66 -36.75 29.61
C ARG A 231 -22.96 -35.77 28.47
N LEU A 232 -23.99 -34.94 28.59
CA LEU A 232 -24.27 -33.87 27.63
C LEU A 232 -23.11 -32.87 27.56
N LYS A 233 -22.50 -32.53 28.70
CA LYS A 233 -21.29 -31.69 28.71
C LYS A 233 -20.13 -32.33 27.94
N ARG A 234 -19.91 -33.63 28.10
CA ARG A 234 -18.86 -34.35 27.34
C ARG A 234 -19.18 -34.43 25.85
N GLU A 235 -20.43 -34.68 25.47
CA GLU A 235 -20.85 -34.71 24.06
C GLU A 235 -20.78 -33.33 23.41
N LEU A 236 -21.20 -32.27 24.12
CA LEU A 236 -21.04 -30.88 23.69
C LEU A 236 -19.57 -30.52 23.50
N GLN A 237 -18.72 -30.84 24.48
CA GLN A 237 -17.27 -30.61 24.37
C GLN A 237 -16.64 -31.38 23.19
N ALA A 238 -17.09 -32.61 22.94
CA ALA A 238 -16.64 -33.40 21.80
C ALA A 238 -17.09 -32.77 20.47
N LEU A 239 -18.32 -32.26 20.42
CA LEU A 239 -18.87 -31.57 19.25
C LEU A 239 -18.14 -30.24 18.99
N GLU A 240 -17.89 -29.45 20.03
CA GLU A 240 -17.12 -28.21 19.97
C GLU A 240 -15.69 -28.47 19.48
N ALA A 241 -15.04 -29.52 20.01
CA ALA A 241 -13.71 -29.93 19.57
C ALA A 241 -13.70 -30.39 18.10
N ALA A 242 -14.71 -31.16 17.66
CA ALA A 242 -14.85 -31.56 16.27
C ALA A 242 -15.10 -30.37 15.34
N ASN A 243 -15.87 -29.38 15.78
CA ASN A 243 -16.17 -28.18 15.01
C ASN A 243 -14.93 -27.28 14.88
N VAL A 244 -14.17 -27.11 15.97
CA VAL A 244 -12.87 -26.43 15.95
C VAL A 244 -11.89 -27.15 15.02
N HIS A 245 -11.84 -28.48 15.06
CA HIS A 245 -11.00 -29.27 14.15
C HIS A 245 -11.39 -29.07 12.68
N ALA A 246 -12.69 -29.10 12.37
CA ALA A 246 -13.19 -28.85 11.02
C ALA A 246 -12.87 -27.42 10.53
N ILE A 247 -12.92 -26.42 11.41
CA ILE A 247 -12.52 -25.04 11.06
C ILE A 247 -11.01 -24.97 10.80
N LEU A 248 -10.19 -25.57 11.66
CA LEU A 248 -8.73 -25.59 11.52
C LEU A 248 -8.26 -26.34 10.27
N GLU A 249 -8.91 -27.44 9.90
CA GLU A 249 -8.60 -28.16 8.66
C GLU A 249 -8.94 -27.35 7.40
N ASN A 250 -9.94 -26.48 7.48
CA ASN A 250 -10.36 -25.62 6.37
C ASN A 250 -9.56 -24.31 6.29
N GLU A 251 -8.88 -23.90 7.36
CA GLU A 251 -8.02 -22.71 7.41
C GLU A 251 -7.02 -22.61 6.24
N PRO A 252 -6.23 -23.65 5.88
CA PRO A 252 -5.31 -23.57 4.74
C PRO A 252 -6.02 -23.38 3.39
N LEU A 253 -7.22 -23.94 3.23
CA LEU A 253 -8.01 -23.80 2.00
C LEU A 253 -8.57 -22.37 1.87
N ILE A 254 -9.00 -21.79 3.00
CA ILE A 254 -9.48 -20.41 3.08
C ILE A 254 -8.33 -19.44 2.78
N ASP A 255 -7.14 -19.71 3.32
CA ASP A 255 -5.94 -18.91 3.05
C ASP A 255 -5.55 -18.93 1.56
N GLU A 256 -5.61 -20.10 0.91
CA GLU A 256 -5.34 -20.21 -0.53
C GLU A 256 -6.35 -19.41 -1.36
N VAL A 257 -7.65 -19.48 -1.00
CA VAL A 257 -8.70 -18.69 -1.67
C VAL A 257 -8.50 -17.20 -1.44
N LEU A 258 -8.15 -16.77 -0.23
CA LEU A 258 -7.86 -15.38 0.09
C LEU A 258 -6.65 -14.87 -0.71
N GLN A 259 -5.58 -15.65 -0.79
CA GLN A 259 -4.40 -15.32 -1.57
C GLN A 259 -4.70 -15.25 -3.08
N GLY A 260 -5.53 -16.17 -3.59
CA GLY A 260 -6.01 -16.16 -4.97
C GLY A 260 -6.82 -14.91 -5.28
N LEU A 261 -7.75 -14.53 -4.39
CA LEU A 261 -8.56 -13.32 -4.52
C LEU A 261 -7.71 -12.05 -4.47
N GLU A 262 -6.68 -12.02 -3.62
CA GLU A 262 -5.74 -10.91 -3.53
C GLU A 262 -4.91 -10.79 -4.82
N SER A 263 -4.46 -11.92 -5.37
CA SER A 263 -3.72 -11.98 -6.64
C SER A 263 -4.58 -11.48 -7.80
N ALA A 264 -5.83 -11.95 -7.92
CA ALA A 264 -6.78 -11.49 -8.92
C ALA A 264 -7.08 -9.99 -8.78
N THR A 265 -7.25 -9.50 -7.54
CA THR A 265 -7.43 -8.07 -7.27
C THR A 265 -6.22 -7.27 -7.76
N ASN A 266 -5.00 -7.73 -7.48
CA ASN A 266 -3.78 -7.06 -7.91
C ASN A 266 -3.69 -6.99 -9.44
N CYS A 267 -4.01 -8.08 -10.15
CA CYS A 267 -4.04 -8.10 -11.61
C CYS A 267 -5.03 -7.09 -12.20
N VAL A 268 -6.24 -6.98 -11.63
CA VAL A 268 -7.25 -6.01 -12.08
C VAL A 268 -6.77 -4.57 -11.86
N GLU A 269 -6.14 -4.29 -10.72
CA GLU A 269 -5.57 -2.95 -10.47
C GLU A 269 -4.43 -2.60 -11.43
N ASP A 270 -3.65 -3.59 -11.86
CA ASP A 270 -2.60 -3.37 -12.86
C ASP A 270 -3.21 -3.09 -14.23
N MET A 271 -4.26 -3.83 -14.63
CA MET A 271 -5.00 -3.55 -15.86
C MET A 271 -5.58 -2.13 -15.89
N ASP A 272 -6.11 -1.63 -14.78
CA ASP A 272 -6.60 -0.24 -14.66
C ASP A 272 -5.47 0.78 -14.90
N GLU A 273 -4.27 0.51 -14.37
CA GLU A 273 -3.10 1.35 -14.62
C GLU A 273 -2.64 1.31 -16.08
N TRP A 274 -2.65 0.12 -16.71
CA TRP A 274 -2.36 -0.02 -18.14
C TRP A 274 -3.36 0.76 -18.99
N LEU A 275 -4.66 0.64 -18.70
CA LEU A 275 -5.71 1.40 -19.37
C LEU A 275 -5.52 2.91 -19.18
N GLY A 276 -5.13 3.35 -17.99
CA GLY A 276 -4.77 4.74 -17.72
C GLY A 276 -3.64 5.25 -18.62
N ILE A 277 -2.57 4.47 -18.78
CA ILE A 277 -1.44 4.82 -19.66
C ILE A 277 -1.88 4.85 -21.13
N PHE A 278 -2.65 3.86 -21.58
CA PHE A 278 -3.15 3.83 -22.96
C PHE A 278 -4.06 5.02 -23.26
N ASN A 279 -4.94 5.41 -22.34
CA ASN A 279 -5.79 6.58 -22.50
C ASN A 279 -4.98 7.88 -22.63
N VAL A 280 -3.90 8.05 -21.85
CA VAL A 280 -3.01 9.21 -21.99
C VAL A 280 -2.30 9.20 -23.35
N LYS A 281 -1.81 8.03 -23.79
CA LYS A 281 -1.17 7.90 -25.11
C LYS A 281 -2.14 8.21 -26.25
N LEU A 282 -3.36 7.69 -26.20
CA LEU A 282 -4.39 7.96 -27.21
C LEU A 282 -4.77 9.44 -27.25
N ARG A 283 -4.77 10.13 -26.10
CA ARG A 283 -4.98 11.58 -26.05
C ARG A 283 -3.87 12.35 -26.75
N HIS A 284 -2.60 12.04 -26.44
CA HIS A 284 -1.48 12.68 -27.11
C HIS A 284 -1.46 12.39 -28.61
N MET A 285 -1.74 11.15 -29.02
CA MET A 285 -1.85 10.83 -30.45
C MET A 285 -2.97 11.63 -31.13
N ARG A 286 -4.10 11.85 -30.46
CA ARG A 286 -5.19 12.69 -30.99
C ARG A 286 -4.74 14.15 -31.15
N GLU A 287 -4.07 14.71 -30.14
CA GLU A 287 -3.52 16.08 -30.18
C GLU A 287 -2.48 16.23 -31.31
N ASP A 288 -1.61 15.22 -31.49
CA ASP A 288 -0.61 15.20 -32.56
C ASP A 288 -1.27 15.15 -33.94
N ILE A 289 -2.31 14.32 -34.13
CA ILE A 289 -3.07 14.24 -35.39
C ILE A 289 -3.73 15.60 -35.69
N GLU A 290 -4.38 16.22 -34.71
CA GLU A 290 -5.02 17.53 -34.87
C GLU A 290 -4.01 18.62 -35.25
N SER A 291 -2.82 18.60 -34.64
CA SER A 291 -1.71 19.51 -35.00
C SER A 291 -1.22 19.30 -36.44
N ILE A 292 -1.12 18.04 -36.89
CA ILE A 292 -0.74 17.71 -38.27
C ILE A 292 -1.84 18.15 -39.25
N GLU A 293 -3.12 17.89 -38.94
CA GLU A 293 -4.25 18.27 -39.78
C GLU A 293 -4.36 19.79 -39.94
N THR A 294 -4.24 20.56 -38.85
CA THR A 294 -4.26 22.03 -38.90
C THR A 294 -3.08 22.59 -39.71
N ARG A 295 -1.88 22.01 -39.56
CA ARG A 295 -0.71 22.38 -40.36
C ARG A 295 -0.92 22.06 -41.84
N ASN A 296 -1.46 20.88 -42.16
CA ASN A 296 -1.67 20.47 -43.55
C ASN A 296 -2.73 21.34 -44.25
N ASN A 297 -3.84 21.64 -43.56
CA ASN A 297 -4.86 22.55 -44.07
C ASN A 297 -4.30 23.95 -44.36
N LYS A 298 -3.41 24.46 -43.48
CA LYS A 298 -2.72 25.74 -43.71
C LYS A 298 -1.79 25.70 -44.94
N LEU A 299 -1.06 24.60 -45.14
CA LEU A 299 -0.20 24.41 -46.31
C LEU A 299 -1.00 24.31 -47.61
N GLU A 300 -2.12 23.60 -47.58
CA GLU A 300 -3.03 23.48 -48.72
C GLU A 300 -3.63 24.84 -49.09
N MET A 301 -4.12 25.60 -48.11
CA MET A 301 -4.61 26.96 -48.33
C MET A 301 -3.51 27.89 -48.90
N GLN A 302 -2.29 27.81 -48.37
CA GLN A 302 -1.15 28.56 -48.94
C GLN A 302 -0.86 28.15 -50.38
N SER A 303 -0.91 26.85 -50.69
CA SER A 303 -0.70 26.35 -52.05
C SER A 303 -1.75 26.87 -53.02
N VAL A 304 -3.03 26.83 -52.63
CA VAL A 304 -4.15 27.37 -53.42
C VAL A 304 -3.99 28.87 -53.63
N ASN A 305 -3.69 29.63 -52.57
CA ASN A 305 -3.48 31.07 -52.67
C ASN A 305 -2.32 31.42 -53.59
N ASN A 306 -1.19 30.70 -53.49
CA ASN A 306 -0.03 30.94 -54.35
C ASN A 306 -0.33 30.65 -55.82
N LYS A 307 -1.09 29.58 -56.12
CA LYS A 307 -1.53 29.29 -57.49
C LYS A 307 -2.40 30.42 -58.04
N ALA A 308 -3.41 30.87 -57.28
CA ALA A 308 -4.27 31.98 -57.68
C ALA A 308 -3.49 33.29 -57.87
N LEU A 309 -2.48 33.54 -57.03
CA LEU A 309 -1.65 34.74 -57.12
C LEU A 309 -0.74 34.72 -58.36
N ILE A 310 -0.21 33.54 -58.73
CA ILE A 310 0.53 33.35 -59.98
C ILE A 310 -0.38 33.61 -61.18
N GLU A 311 -1.59 33.05 -61.19
CA GLU A 311 -2.55 33.27 -62.28
C GLU A 311 -2.90 34.76 -62.46
N GLU A 312 -3.09 35.51 -61.38
CA GLU A 312 -3.31 36.96 -61.46
C GLU A 312 -2.07 37.73 -61.92
N LEU A 313 -0.88 37.29 -61.53
CA LEU A 313 0.37 37.89 -61.98
C LEU A 313 0.60 37.67 -63.48
N ASP A 314 0.29 36.48 -63.99
CA ASP A 314 0.37 36.15 -65.42
C ASP A 314 -0.61 37.00 -66.23
N LYS A 315 -1.85 37.19 -65.76
CA LYS A 315 -2.82 38.11 -66.38
C LYS A 315 -2.29 39.55 -66.44
N LEU A 316 -1.64 40.03 -65.38
CA LEU A 316 -1.02 41.35 -65.35
C LEU A 316 0.15 41.46 -66.33
N LEU A 317 1.00 40.44 -66.40
CA LEU A 317 2.12 40.37 -67.34
C LEU A 317 1.65 40.39 -68.79
N GLU A 318 0.58 39.66 -69.13
CA GLU A 318 -0.01 39.70 -70.47
C GLU A 318 -0.51 41.10 -70.84
N ARG A 319 -1.13 41.81 -69.89
CA ARG A 319 -1.62 43.18 -70.11
C ARG A 319 -0.51 44.22 -70.21
N LEU A 320 0.63 43.98 -69.55
CA LEU A 320 1.81 44.86 -69.58
C LEU A 320 2.75 44.55 -70.75
N ARG A 321 2.48 43.50 -71.54
CA ARG A 321 3.32 43.10 -72.68
C ARG A 321 3.20 44.14 -73.80
N ILE A 322 4.21 45.00 -73.92
CA ILE A 322 4.33 45.98 -75.00
C ILE A 322 4.65 45.21 -76.30
N PRO A 323 3.94 45.45 -77.42
CA PRO A 323 4.27 44.83 -78.69
C PRO A 323 5.70 45.21 -79.09
N SER A 324 6.53 44.23 -79.45
CA SER A 324 7.85 44.52 -80.03
C SER A 324 7.65 45.35 -81.30
N GLU A 325 8.28 46.53 -81.35
CA GLU A 325 8.29 47.42 -82.51
C GLU A 325 8.58 46.63 -83.80
N ARG A 326 7.71 46.82 -84.78
CA ARG A 326 7.87 46.29 -86.13
C ARG A 326 9.13 46.90 -86.74
N VAL A 327 10.07 46.05 -87.17
CA VAL A 327 11.05 46.37 -88.22
C VAL A 327 10.38 46.19 -89.58
#